data_AF-A0A353GQN5-F1
#
_entry.id   AF-A0A353GQN5-F1
#
_cell.length_a   1.000
_cell.length_b   1.000
_cell.length_c   1.000
_cell.angle_alpha   90.00
_cell.angle_beta   90.00
_cell.angle_gamma   90.00
#
_symmetry.space_group_name_H-M   'P 1'
#
loop_
_entity.id
_entity.type
_entity.pdbx_description
1 polymer ?
#
loop_
_entity_poly.entity_id
_entity_poly.type
_entity_poly.pdbx_seq_one_letter_code
_entity_poly.pdbx_strand_id
1 'polypeptide(L)' 'MPRKKMEEMVDGIYLEPVPITLGEELKIKYKGLLADSGASKIFLHAGYGSGEWEKIMDL' A
#
# COMPACT_ATOMS: atom_id res chain seq x y z
N MET A 1 20.53 10.79 -5.38
CA MET A 1 20.07 9.42 -5.04
C MET A 1 19.12 8.98 -6.13
N PRO A 2 19.27 7.78 -6.74
CA PRO A 2 18.30 7.28 -7.70
C PRO A 2 16.95 7.11 -6.98
N ARG A 3 15.87 7.64 -7.55
CA ARG A 3 14.51 7.37 -7.05
C ARG A 3 14.26 5.88 -7.26
N LYS A 4 14.02 5.12 -6.18
CA LYS A 4 13.43 3.78 -6.31
C LYS A 4 12.10 3.94 -7.07
N LYS A 5 11.83 3.02 -7.99
CA LYS A 5 10.63 3.06 -8.81
C LYS A 5 9.51 2.39 -8.03
N MET A 6 8.37 3.07 -7.88
CA MET A 6 7.18 2.41 -7.34
C MET A 6 6.68 1.38 -8.35
N GLU A 7 6.34 0.19 -7.87
CA GLU A 7 5.81 -0.90 -8.67
C GLU A 7 4.35 -1.13 -8.34
N GLU A 8 3.52 -1.32 -9.37
CA GLU A 8 2.12 -1.68 -9.19
C GLU A 8 2.02 -3.14 -8.74
N MET A 9 1.34 -3.35 -7.62
CA MET A 9 1.19 -4.67 -7.03
C MET A 9 -0.16 -5.28 -7.37
N VAL A 10 -1.23 -4.51 -7.15
CA VAL A 10 -2.61 -4.93 -7.38
C VAL A 10 -3.47 -3.69 -7.64
N ASP A 11 -4.23 -3.69 -8.73
CA ASP A 11 -5.32 -2.74 -9.04
C ASP A 11 -5.13 -1.31 -8.50
N GLY A 12 -4.13 -0.60 -9.02
CA GLY A 12 -3.87 0.79 -8.65
C GLY A 12 -3.16 0.99 -7.30
N ILE A 13 -2.73 -0.06 -6.62
CA ILE A 13 -1.87 -0.01 -5.44
C ILE A 13 -0.41 -0.13 -5.87
N TYR A 14 0.37 0.92 -5.62
CA TYR A 14 1.79 1.00 -5.93
C TYR A 14 2.62 0.99 -4.65
N LEU A 15 3.71 0.21 -4.63
CA LEU A 15 4.60 0.05 -3.47
C LEU A 15 6.05 0.41 -3.79
N GLU A 16 6.78 0.93 -2.80
CA GLU A 16 8.25 0.95 -2.78
C GLU A 16 8.77 0.80 -1.33
N PRO A 17 9.83 0.02 -1.07
CA PRO A 17 10.62 -0.77 -2.01
C PRO A 17 10.00 -2.14 -2.35
N VAL A 18 10.45 -2.71 -3.47
CA VAL A 18 10.14 -4.07 -3.92
C VAL A 18 11.45 -4.75 -4.31
N PRO A 19 11.75 -6.00 -3.86
CA PRO A 19 10.94 -6.81 -2.93
C PRO A 19 10.86 -6.18 -1.53
N ILE A 20 9.77 -6.49 -0.81
CA ILE A 20 9.54 -5.99 0.55
C ILE A 20 10.45 -6.73 1.53
N THR A 21 11.26 -6.00 2.30
CA THR A 21 12.15 -6.56 3.31
C THR A 21 11.69 -6.20 4.71
N LEU A 22 11.87 -7.12 5.66
CA LEU A 22 11.57 -6.88 7.07
C LEU A 22 12.39 -5.70 7.60
N GLY A 23 11.70 -4.76 8.26
CA GLY A 23 12.32 -3.59 8.89
C GLY A 23 12.50 -2.38 7.97
N GLU A 24 12.14 -2.49 6.68
CA GLU A 24 12.11 -1.33 5.78
C GLU A 24 10.79 -0.55 5.91
N GLU A 25 10.88 0.77 5.73
CA GLU A 25 9.69 1.61 5.55
C GLU A 25 9.11 1.38 4.15
N LEU A 26 7.83 1.00 4.11
CA LEU A 26 7.08 0.79 2.88
C LEU A 26 6.22 2.01 2.57
N LYS A 27 6.35 2.54 1.36
CA LYS A 27 5.48 3.61 0.85
C LYS A 27 4.42 3.03 -0.05
N ILE A 28 3.17 3.32 0.29
CA ILE A 28 1.99 2.88 -0.44
C ILE A 28 1.38 4.09 -1.15
N LYS A 29 1.07 3.94 -2.43
CA LYS A 29 0.32 4.94 -3.20
C LYS A 29 -0.87 4.29 -3.88
N TYR A 30 -2.05 4.82 -3.62
CA TYR A 30 -3.29 4.39 -4.24
C TYR A 30 -3.64 5.31 -5.42
N LYS A 31 -3.94 4.69 -6.56
CA LYS A 31 -4.42 5.28 -7.82
C LYS A 31 -5.47 4.36 -8.45
N GLY A 32 -6.48 4.01 -7.66
CA GLY A 32 -7.61 3.19 -8.13
C GLY A 32 -8.91 3.97 -8.23
N LEU A 33 -10.01 3.24 -8.42
CA LEU A 33 -11.34 3.78 -8.68
C LEU A 33 -11.78 4.90 -7.74
N LEU A 34 -11.47 4.81 -6.43
CA LEU A 34 -11.88 5.84 -5.47
C LEU A 34 -11.16 7.17 -5.74
N ALA A 35 -9.87 7.11 -6.07
CA ALA A 35 -9.10 8.30 -6.43
C ALA A 35 -9.64 8.90 -7.73
N ASP A 36 -9.96 8.06 -8.72
CA ASP A 36 -10.53 8.49 -10.00
C ASP A 36 -11.95 9.05 -9.87
N SER A 37 -12.71 8.57 -8.88
CA SER A 37 -14.07 9.04 -8.57
C SER A 37 -14.08 10.33 -7.71
N GLY A 38 -12.90 10.91 -7.44
CA GLY A 38 -12.78 12.18 -6.72
C GLY A 38 -12.82 12.05 -5.19
N ALA A 39 -12.53 10.88 -4.63
CA ALA A 39 -12.37 10.74 -3.18
C ALA A 39 -11.19 11.60 -2.69
N SER A 40 -11.45 12.49 -1.74
CA SER A 40 -10.43 13.37 -1.15
C SER A 40 -9.59 12.68 -0.07
N LYS A 41 -10.07 11.55 0.44
CA LYS A 41 -9.42 10.72 1.45
C LYS A 41 -9.67 9.25 1.14
N ILE A 42 -8.69 8.44 1.51
CA ILE A 42 -8.76 6.98 1.48
C ILE A 42 -8.43 6.48 2.88
N PHE A 43 -8.90 5.28 3.18
CA PHE A 43 -8.66 4.60 4.44
C PHE A 43 -7.94 3.30 4.15
N LEU A 44 -6.87 3.03 4.88
CA LEU A 44 -6.10 1.79 4.77
C LEU A 44 -6.39 0.91 5.98
N HIS A 45 -7.02 -0.23 5.72
CA HIS A 45 -7.11 -1.33 6.67
C HIS A 45 -6.00 -2.33 6.36
N ALA A 46 -5.07 -2.53 7.29
CA ALA A 46 -3.91 -3.38 7.10
C ALA A 46 -3.71 -4.34 8.28
N GLY A 47 -3.13 -5.50 8.00
CA GLY A 47 -2.77 -6.54 8.97
C GLY A 47 -2.02 -7.66 8.27
N TYR A 48 -1.67 -8.74 8.98
CA TYR A 48 -1.07 -9.92 8.37
C TYR A 48 -1.82 -11.20 8.76
N GLY A 49 -1.80 -12.19 7.87
CA GLY A 49 -2.47 -13.48 8.06
C GLY A 49 -3.38 -13.85 6.88
N SER A 50 -3.53 -15.15 6.62
CA SER A 50 -4.42 -15.68 5.58
C SER A 50 -5.84 -15.99 6.09
N GLY A 51 -6.05 -15.92 7.41
CA GLY A 51 -7.34 -16.15 8.08
C GLY A 51 -7.72 -14.92 8.90
N GLU A 52 -7.87 -15.07 10.21
CA GLU A 52 -7.97 -13.91 11.10
C GLU A 52 -6.67 -13.08 11.02
N TRP A 53 -6.82 -11.78 10.81
CA TRP A 53 -5.68 -10.87 10.69
C TRP A 53 -5.12 -10.52 12.07
N GLU A 54 -3.81 -10.52 12.16
CA GLU A 54 -3.07 -10.07 13.32
C GLU A 54 -2.46 -8.69 13.10
N LYS A 55 -2.25 -7.97 14.21
CA LYS A 55 -1.76 -6.58 14.26
C LYS A 55 -2.48 -5.66 13.27
N ILE A 56 -3.79 -5.71 13.33
CA ILE A 56 -4.68 -4.85 12.55
C ILE A 56 -4.37 -3.38 12.86
N MET A 57 -4.28 -2.58 11.81
CA MET A 57 -4.13 -1.14 11.88
C MET A 57 -4.99 -0.46 10.83
N ASP A 58 -5.43 0.74 11.18
CA ASP A 58 -6.32 1.58 10.41
C ASP A 58 -5.66 2.95 10.26
N LEU A 59 -5.43 3.39 9.01
CA LEU A 59 -4.69 4.62 8.66
C LEU A 59 -5.48 5.50 7.70
#